data_AF-A0A969JUB2-F1
#
_entry.id   AF-A0A969JUB2-F1
#
_cell.length_a   1.000
_cell.length_b   1.000
_cell.length_c   1.000
_cell.angle_alpha   90.00
_cell.angle_beta   90.00
_cell.angle_gamma   90.00
#
_symmetry.space_group_name_H-M   'P 1'
#
loop_
_entity.id
_entity.type
_entity.pdbx_description
1 polymer ?
#
loop_
_entity_poly.entity_id
_entity_poly.type
_entity_poly.pdbx_seq_one_letter_code
_entity_poly.pdbx_strand_id
1 'polypeptide(L)'
;MGVFFAISNANFRAMRKHFRTFLKVYGPDLKPLYFRYYDPRVLRTYLPTCNAKELRTVFGPVIRYIVEDEDPVALLKFQPDGEQVKRDQTVLV
;
A
#
# COMPACT_ATOMS: atom_id res chain seq x y z
N MET A 1 -1.79 -14.36 4.80
CA MET A 1 -0.33 -14.29 4.58
C MET A 1 -0.17 -14.06 3.10
N GLY A 2 0.28 -12.87 2.71
CA GLY A 2 0.50 -12.51 1.33
C GLY A 2 1.74 -11.63 1.28
N VAL A 3 2.45 -11.66 0.16
CA VAL A 3 3.65 -10.86 -0.05
C VAL A 3 3.25 -9.62 -0.85
N PHE A 4 3.84 -8.48 -0.49
CA PHE A 4 3.79 -7.29 -1.33
C PHE A 4 5.21 -6.76 -1.52
N PHE A 5 5.43 -6.08 -2.63
CA PHE A 5 6.66 -5.35 -2.90
C PHE A 5 6.38 -3.85 -2.90
N ALA A 6 7.30 -3.08 -2.35
CA ALA A 6 7.30 -1.62 -2.42
C ALA A 6 8.59 -1.16 -3.07
N ILE A 7 8.47 -0.42 -4.17
CA ILE A 7 9.60 0.15 -4.90
C ILE A 7 9.85 1.56 -4.37
N SER A 8 11.07 1.86 -3.98
CA SER A 8 11.48 3.18 -3.48
C SER A 8 12.96 3.43 -3.75
N ASN A 9 13.34 4.70 -3.91
CA ASN A 9 14.74 5.14 -3.91
C ASN A 9 15.26 5.40 -2.48
N ALA A 10 14.40 5.32 -1.46
CA ALA A 10 14.80 5.53 -0.08
C ALA A 10 15.54 4.30 0.47
N ASN A 11 16.45 4.54 1.42
CA ASN A 11 17.14 3.46 2.10
C ASN A 11 16.19 2.64 3.00
N PHE A 12 16.63 1.45 3.38
CA PHE A 12 15.84 0.52 4.20
C PHE A 12 15.39 1.13 5.54
N ARG A 13 16.21 1.98 6.17
CA ARG A 13 15.87 2.64 7.44
C ARG A 13 14.69 3.59 7.28
N ALA A 14 14.68 4.39 6.21
CA ALA A 14 13.58 5.29 5.88
C ALA A 14 12.30 4.51 5.56
N MET A 15 12.39 3.45 4.75
CA MET A 15 11.26 2.56 4.44
C MET A 15 10.69 1.91 5.70
N ARG A 16 11.54 1.38 6.59
CA ARG A 16 11.10 0.81 7.87
C ARG A 16 10.44 1.86 8.77
N LYS A 17 10.95 3.09 8.81
CA LYS A 17 10.34 4.18 9.59
C LYS A 17 8.96 4.53 9.04
N HIS A 18 8.84 4.67 7.72
CA HIS A 18 7.58 4.93 7.01
C HIS A 18 6.53 3.89 7.37
N PHE A 19 6.79 2.61 7.12
CA PHE A 19 5.79 1.57 7.35
C PHE A 19 5.39 1.37 8.81
N ARG A 20 6.26 1.72 9.76
CA ARG A 20 5.94 1.64 11.19
C ARG A 20 4.88 2.65 11.62
N THR A 21 4.67 3.73 10.89
CA THR A 21 3.64 4.72 11.23
C THR A 21 2.23 4.18 11.00
N PHE A 22 2.05 3.24 10.08
CA PHE A 22 0.74 2.64 9.76
C PHE A 22 0.33 1.48 10.67
N LEU A 23 1.23 0.98 11.51
CA LEU A 23 0.95 -0.21 12.31
C LEU A 23 -0.13 0.00 13.38
N LYS A 24 -0.40 1.26 13.76
CA LYS A 24 -1.42 1.63 14.74
C LYS A 24 -2.31 2.70 14.16
N VAL A 25 -3.58 2.40 14.02
CA VAL A 25 -4.64 3.38 13.76
C VAL A 25 -5.52 3.48 15.00
N TYR A 26 -6.20 4.61 15.20
CA TYR A 26 -7.13 4.78 16.31
C TYR A 26 -8.56 4.63 15.79
N GLY A 27 -9.33 3.76 16.43
CA GLY A 27 -10.76 3.64 16.16
C GLY A 27 -11.55 4.86 16.66
N PRO A 28 -12.85 4.94 16.37
CA PRO A 28 -13.73 6.02 16.84
C PRO A 28 -13.74 6.20 18.36
N ASP A 29 -13.45 5.14 19.12
CA ASP A 29 -13.36 5.10 20.58
C ASP A 29 -11.94 5.32 21.11
N LEU A 30 -11.01 5.80 20.27
CA LEU A 30 -9.59 5.98 20.56
C LEU A 30 -8.85 4.69 20.96
N LYS A 31 -9.42 3.51 20.69
CA LYS A 31 -8.68 2.26 20.89
C LYS A 31 -7.68 2.03 19.74
N PRO A 32 -6.44 1.61 20.05
CA PRO A 32 -5.45 1.30 19.04
C PRO A 32 -5.85 0.00 18.31
N LEU A 33 -5.99 0.09 17.00
CA LEU A 33 -6.21 -1.02 16.08
C LEU A 33 -4.94 -1.26 15.26
N TYR A 34 -4.63 -2.54 15.02
CA TYR A 34 -3.53 -2.91 14.15
C TYR A 34 -3.99 -2.93 12.70
N PHE A 35 -3.55 -1.95 11.91
CA PHE A 35 -3.84 -1.92 10.48
C PHE A 35 -2.84 -2.80 9.73
N ARG A 36 -3.35 -3.85 9.08
CA ARG A 36 -2.53 -4.77 8.26
C ARG A 36 -2.30 -4.18 6.87
N TYR A 37 -1.55 -3.08 6.81
CA TYR A 37 -1.22 -2.42 5.54
C TYR A 37 -0.48 -3.35 4.56
N TYR A 38 0.13 -4.44 5.05
CA TYR A 38 0.91 -5.37 4.26
C TYR A 38 0.08 -6.51 3.65
N ASP A 39 -1.20 -6.63 3.97
CA ASP A 39 -2.05 -7.66 3.38
C ASP A 39 -2.46 -7.24 1.95
N PRO A 40 -2.08 -7.98 0.89
CA PRO A 40 -2.48 -7.69 -0.49
C PRO A 40 -3.98 -7.45 -0.63
N ARG A 41 -4.81 -8.22 0.10
CA ARG A 41 -6.27 -8.13 0.02
C ARG A 41 -6.78 -6.78 0.50
N VAL A 42 -6.15 -6.22 1.53
CA VAL A 42 -6.46 -4.90 2.06
C VAL A 42 -5.95 -3.82 1.11
N LEU A 43 -4.71 -3.92 0.62
CA LEU A 43 -4.14 -2.93 -0.28
C LEU A 43 -4.94 -2.79 -1.60
N ARG A 44 -5.41 -3.90 -2.16
CA ARG A 44 -6.20 -3.92 -3.40
C ARG A 44 -7.48 -3.10 -3.33
N THR A 45 -8.16 -3.14 -2.19
CA THR A 45 -9.44 -2.44 -1.98
C THR A 45 -9.24 -1.06 -1.38
N TYR A 46 -8.23 -0.89 -0.52
CA TYR A 46 -7.96 0.36 0.18
C TYR A 46 -7.33 1.43 -0.72
N LEU A 47 -6.27 1.11 -1.47
CA LEU A 47 -5.54 2.12 -2.27
C LEU A 47 -6.44 2.87 -3.27
N PRO A 48 -7.39 2.22 -3.98
CA PRO A 48 -8.33 2.92 -4.86
C PRO A 48 -9.31 3.86 -4.15
N THR A 49 -9.54 3.67 -2.85
CA THR A 49 -10.48 4.48 -2.05
C THR A 49 -9.82 5.68 -1.38
N CYS A 50 -8.48 5.75 -1.39
CA CYS A 50 -7.75 6.81 -0.74
C CYS A 50 -7.97 8.17 -1.42
N ASN A 51 -8.19 9.21 -0.61
CA ASN A 51 -8.12 10.59 -1.09
C ASN A 51 -6.67 11.09 -1.26
N ALA A 52 -6.49 12.28 -1.82
CA ALA A 52 -5.17 12.86 -2.07
C ALA A 52 -4.24 12.92 -0.83
N LYS A 53 -4.79 13.23 0.35
CA LYS A 53 -4.02 13.32 1.60
C LYS A 53 -3.60 11.93 2.10
N GLU A 54 -4.50 10.97 1.97
CA GLU A 54 -4.23 9.57 2.30
C GLU A 54 -3.20 8.97 1.36
N LEU A 55 -3.32 9.21 0.05
CA LEU A 55 -2.34 8.75 -0.94
C LEU A 55 -0.94 9.30 -0.66
N ARG A 56 -0.81 10.61 -0.38
CA ARG A 56 0.49 11.20 0.03
C ARG A 56 1.06 10.54 1.27
N THR A 57 0.18 10.20 2.22
CA THR A 57 0.54 9.56 3.48
C THR A 57 0.99 8.12 3.26
N VAL A 58 0.23 7.33 2.50
CA VAL A 58 0.48 5.90 2.26
C VAL A 58 1.68 5.70 1.35
N PHE A 59 1.80 6.48 0.27
CA PHE A 59 2.95 6.38 -0.63
C PHE A 59 4.21 6.94 0.04
N GLY A 60 4.19 8.16 0.58
CA GLY A 60 5.39 8.74 1.21
C GLY A 60 6.65 8.56 0.33
N PRO A 61 7.68 7.80 0.76
CA PRO A 61 8.85 7.51 -0.06
C PRO A 61 8.65 6.40 -1.12
N VAL A 62 7.53 5.68 -1.08
CA VAL A 62 7.19 4.60 -2.01
C VAL A 62 6.77 5.19 -3.35
N ILE A 63 7.37 4.67 -4.42
CA ILE A 63 7.04 5.02 -5.80
C ILE A 63 5.91 4.12 -6.30
N ARG A 64 5.98 2.82 -6.02
CA ARG A 64 4.98 1.83 -6.45
C ARG A 64 4.79 0.72 -5.43
N TYR A 65 3.54 0.25 -5.30
CA TYR A 65 3.22 -1.01 -4.66
C TYR A 65 2.94 -2.07 -5.72
N ILE A 66 3.42 -3.29 -5.49
CA ILE A 66 3.09 -4.47 -6.29
C ILE A 66 2.53 -5.51 -5.33
N VAL A 67 1.33 -6.00 -5.62
CA VAL A 67 0.61 -6.95 -4.78
C VAL A 67 0.03 -8.08 -5.63
N GLU A 68 -0.17 -9.24 -5.03
CA GLU A 68 -0.89 -10.36 -5.66
C GLU A 68 -2.34 -9.98 -5.97
N ASP A 69 -2.81 -10.33 -7.16
CA ASP A 69 -4.24 -10.24 -7.51
C ASP A 69 -5.05 -11.39 -6.88
N GLU A 70 -6.37 -11.40 -7.07
CA GLU A 70 -7.20 -12.57 -6.77
C GLU A 70 -6.89 -13.73 -7.72
N ASP A 71 -6.51 -13.41 -8.95
CA ASP A 71 -5.91 -14.37 -9.88
C ASP A 71 -4.46 -14.66 -9.45
N PRO A 72 -4.10 -15.91 -9.08
CA PRO A 72 -2.76 -16.28 -8.62
C PRO A 72 -1.65 -16.02 -9.64
N VAL A 73 -1.97 -15.91 -10.93
CA VAL A 73 -0.97 -15.63 -11.97
C VAL A 73 -0.84 -14.14 -12.29
N ALA A 74 -1.60 -13.27 -11.62
CA ALA A 74 -1.60 -11.84 -11.87
C ALA A 74 -1.06 -11.03 -10.68
N LEU A 75 -0.38 -9.93 -11.02
CA LEU A 75 0.07 -8.91 -10.10
C LEU A 75 -0.61 -7.59 -10.42
N LEU A 76 -0.94 -6.85 -9.36
CA LEU A 76 -1.45 -5.48 -9.43
C LEU A 76 -0.37 -4.51 -9.03
N LYS A 77 -0.16 -3.49 -9.87
CA LYS A 77 0.76 -2.39 -9.65
C LYS A 77 -0.04 -1.12 -9.34
N PHE A 78 0.26 -0.51 -8.21
CA PHE A 78 -0.32 0.77 -7.79
C PHE A 78 0.75 1.85 -7.77
N GLN A 79 0.43 3.02 -8.32
CA GLN A 79 1.30 4.20 -8.30
C GLN A 79 0.45 5.47 -8.21
N PRO A 80 0.93 6.54 -7.57
CA PRO A 80 0.19 7.79 -7.49
C PRO A 80 0.13 8.44 -8.89
N ASP A 81 -1.04 8.99 -9.22
CA ASP A 81 -1.31 9.73 -10.44
C ASP A 81 -2.12 11.00 -10.08
N GLY A 82 -1.38 12.06 -9.74
CA GLY A 82 -1.95 13.27 -9.16
C GLY A 82 -2.62 12.99 -7.81
N GLU A 83 -3.94 13.19 -7.77
CA GLU A 83 -4.78 12.96 -6.58
C GLU A 83 -5.46 11.59 -6.55
N GLN A 84 -5.20 10.75 -7.55
CA GLN A 84 -5.74 9.41 -7.67
C GLN A 84 -4.61 8.38 -7.65
N VAL A 85 -4.97 7.10 -7.56
CA VAL A 85 -4.03 6.00 -7.75
C VAL A 85 -4.29 5.38 -9.11
N LYS A 86 -3.22 5.23 -9.90
CA LYS A 86 -3.28 4.41 -11.10
C LYS A 86 -3.04 2.94 -10.73
N ARG A 87 -3.88 2.06 -11.25
CA ARG A 87 -3.81 0.61 -11.12
C ARG A 87 -3.55 -0.02 -12.49
N ASP A 88 -2.51 -0.82 -12.60
CA ASP A 88 -2.24 -1.67 -13.77
C ASP A 88 -2.16 -3.15 -13.33
N GLN A 89 -2.65 -4.07 -14.16
CA GLN A 89 -2.56 -5.51 -13.94
C GLN A 89 -1.55 -6.13 -14.91
N THR A 90 -0.80 -7.15 -14.47
CA THR A 90 0.15 -7.88 -15.32
C THR A 90 0.17 -9.35 -14.94
N VAL A 91 0.19 -10.23 -15.94
CA VAL A 91 0.27 -11.68 -15.75
C VAL A 91 1.73 -12.13 -15.75
N LEU A 92 2.07 -13.05 -14.85
CA LEU A 92 3.36 -13.74 -14.81
C LEU A 92 3.36 -14.81 -15.92
N VAL A 93 4.10 -14.56 -17.00
CA VAL A 93 4.30 -15.49 -18.13
C VAL A 93 5.57 -16.29 -17.93
#